data_AF-A0A1E8YSZ2-F1
#
_entry.id   AF-A0A1E8YSZ2-F1
#
_cell.length_a   1.000
_cell.length_b   1.000
_cell.length_c   1.000
_cell.angle_alpha   90.00
_cell.angle_beta   90.00
_cell.angle_gamma   90.00
#
_symmetry.space_group_name_H-M   'P 1'
#
loop_
_entity.id
_entity.type
_entity.pdbx_description
1 polymer ?
#
loop_
_entity_poly.entity_id
_entity_poly.type
_entity_poly.pdbx_seq_one_letter_code
_entity_poly.pdbx_strand_id
1 'polypeptide(L)'
;MIHHNTITHHQVLDANYTLDNANELRDILFKYNTPFTLSGHIHTQHYATIASTNQQLLTDIVTGSFASYPSYIGKISFTDNAIAYQAEPLAMTDNAITNSIINPQ
;
A
#
# COMPACT_ATOMS: atom_id res chain seq x y z
N MET A 1 8.16 -4.84 1.91
CA MET A 1 7.73 -3.56 1.31
C MET A 1 8.41 -3.46 -0.04
N ILE A 2 7.65 -3.09 -1.07
CA ILE A 2 8.10 -3.07 -2.47
C ILE A 2 7.54 -1.78 -3.08
N HIS A 3 8.32 -0.96 -3.76
CA HIS A 3 7.80 0.33 -4.27
C HIS A 3 6.73 0.13 -5.34
N HIS A 4 7.04 -0.67 -6.36
CA HIS A 4 6.13 -1.05 -7.44
C HIS A 4 5.09 -2.05 -6.95
N ASN A 5 3.97 -2.14 -7.65
CA ASN A 5 2.91 -3.07 -7.29
C ASN A 5 3.33 -4.51 -7.55
N THR A 6 2.90 -5.40 -6.66
CA THR A 6 3.01 -6.85 -6.87
C THR A 6 1.78 -7.41 -7.57
N ILE A 7 0.65 -6.69 -7.55
CA ILE A 7 -0.60 -7.05 -8.22
C ILE A 7 -1.07 -5.88 -9.08
N THR A 8 -1.64 -6.15 -10.25
CA THR A 8 -2.28 -5.10 -11.06
C THR A 8 -3.50 -4.55 -10.34
N HIS A 9 -3.49 -3.25 -10.00
CA HIS A 9 -4.60 -2.60 -9.29
C HIS A 9 -5.66 -2.01 -10.23
N HIS A 10 -5.27 -1.57 -11.43
CA HIS A 10 -6.20 -1.01 -12.42
C HIS A 10 -5.77 -1.44 -13.82
N GLN A 11 -6.62 -2.19 -14.52
CA GLN A 11 -6.35 -2.71 -15.87
C GLN A 11 -6.11 -1.62 -16.92
N VAL A 12 -6.58 -0.39 -16.67
CA VAL A 12 -6.38 0.76 -17.57
C VAL A 12 -5.00 1.40 -17.37
N LEU A 13 -4.35 1.15 -16.23
CA LEU A 13 -3.02 1.70 -15.88
C LEU A 13 -1.89 0.71 -16.18
N ASP A 14 -2.03 -0.20 -17.13
CA ASP A 14 -1.12 -1.36 -17.29
C ASP A 14 0.32 -1.03 -17.75
N ALA A 15 0.70 0.24 -17.96
CA ALA A 15 2.07 0.59 -18.32
C ALA A 15 2.94 0.93 -17.08
N ASN A 16 3.86 0.02 -16.72
CA ASN A 16 5.02 0.21 -15.82
C ASN A 16 4.77 0.33 -14.30
N TYR A 17 3.55 0.09 -13.78
CA TYR A 17 3.31 0.23 -12.34
C TYR A 17 3.50 -1.08 -11.54
N THR A 18 3.13 -2.21 -12.15
CA THR A 18 3.41 -3.54 -11.60
C THR A 18 4.83 -3.96 -11.98
N LEU A 19 5.54 -4.66 -11.10
CA LEU A 19 6.87 -5.19 -11.41
C LEU A 19 6.84 -6.07 -12.67
N ASP A 20 7.83 -5.92 -13.54
CA ASP A 20 7.98 -6.76 -14.74
C ASP A 20 8.09 -8.24 -14.38
N ASN A 21 8.79 -8.55 -13.28
CA ASN A 21 8.95 -9.90 -12.73
C ASN A 21 7.98 -10.20 -11.57
N ALA A 22 6.77 -9.60 -11.60
CA ALA A 22 5.79 -9.79 -10.53
C ALA A 22 5.37 -11.25 -10.36
N ASN A 23 5.39 -12.07 -11.42
CA ASN A 23 5.02 -13.48 -11.33
C ASN A 23 6.05 -14.28 -10.50
N GLU A 24 7.34 -14.12 -10.79
CA GLU A 24 8.42 -14.77 -10.05
C GLU A 24 8.44 -14.33 -8.57
N LEU A 25 8.16 -13.05 -8.32
CA LEU A 25 8.01 -12.54 -6.97
C LEU A 25 6.80 -13.17 -6.25
N ARG A 26 5.64 -13.27 -6.90
CA ARG A 26 4.43 -13.91 -6.33
C ARG A 26 4.70 -15.37 -5.96
N ASP A 27 5.42 -16.11 -6.80
CA ASP A 27 5.80 -17.50 -6.50
C ASP A 27 6.63 -17.61 -5.23
N ILE A 28 7.58 -16.69 -5.03
CA ILE A 28 8.36 -16.61 -3.79
C ILE A 28 7.45 -16.26 -2.60
N LEU A 29 6.57 -15.28 -2.74
CA LEU A 29 5.65 -14.86 -1.67
C LEU A 29 4.72 -16.01 -1.24
N PHE A 30 4.16 -16.76 -2.19
CA PHE A 30 3.36 -17.95 -1.92
C PHE A 30 4.16 -19.07 -1.26
N LYS A 31 5.39 -19.33 -1.74
CA LYS A 31 6.30 -20.32 -1.14
C LYS A 31 6.55 -20.06 0.34
N TYR A 32 6.64 -18.79 0.74
CA TYR A 32 6.87 -18.39 2.13
C TYR A 32 5.59 -18.06 2.90
N ASN A 33 4.40 -18.38 2.37
CA ASN A 33 3.11 -18.06 2.99
C ASN A 33 2.97 -16.58 3.36
N THR A 34 3.51 -15.68 2.55
CA THR A 34 3.42 -14.24 2.80
C THR A 34 1.99 -13.77 2.50
N PRO A 35 1.24 -13.25 3.50
CA PRO A 35 -0.18 -12.97 3.33
C PRO A 35 -0.47 -11.65 2.59
N PHE A 36 0.47 -10.69 2.66
CA PHE A 36 0.30 -9.40 2.02
C PHE A 36 1.63 -8.74 1.65
N THR A 37 1.57 -7.79 0.72
CA THR A 37 2.62 -6.82 0.43
C THR A 37 2.13 -5.40 0.65
N LEU A 38 3.07 -4.51 0.96
CA LEU A 38 2.83 -3.07 1.01
C LEU A 38 3.59 -2.44 -0.15
N SER A 39 2.84 -1.73 -0.99
CA SER A 39 3.34 -1.05 -2.18
C SER A 39 2.87 0.40 -2.30
N GLY A 40 3.33 1.07 -3.34
CA GLY A 40 3.04 2.48 -3.63
C GLY A 40 2.92 2.71 -5.12
N HIS A 41 3.62 3.73 -5.60
CA HIS A 41 3.87 4.03 -7.02
C HIS A 41 2.65 4.53 -7.83
N ILE A 42 1.46 3.92 -7.72
CA ILE A 42 0.23 4.42 -8.40
C ILE A 42 -0.43 5.60 -7.67
N HIS A 43 0.07 5.96 -6.49
CA HIS A 43 -0.37 7.08 -5.63
C HIS A 43 -1.81 7.03 -5.11
N THR A 44 -2.63 6.08 -5.59
CA THR A 44 -4.00 5.86 -5.13
C THR A 44 -4.05 4.85 -3.99
N GLN A 45 -4.90 5.10 -3.00
CA GLN A 45 -5.17 4.12 -1.94
C GLN A 45 -5.99 2.96 -2.51
N HIS A 46 -5.43 1.76 -2.55
CA HIS A 46 -6.12 0.58 -3.10
C HIS A 46 -5.56 -0.71 -2.48
N TYR A 47 -6.36 -1.78 -2.50
CA TYR A 47 -5.86 -3.14 -2.24
C TYR A 47 -6.37 -4.10 -3.30
N ALA A 48 -5.59 -5.11 -3.65
CA ALA A 48 -5.98 -6.15 -4.59
C ALA A 48 -5.55 -7.51 -4.05
N THR A 49 -6.34 -8.54 -4.30
CA THR A 49 -6.06 -9.89 -3.81
C THR A 49 -6.05 -10.88 -4.96
N ILE A 50 -5.07 -11.77 -4.96
CA ILE A 50 -5.00 -12.93 -5.87
C ILE A 50 -4.89 -14.22 -5.07
N ALA A 51 -5.21 -15.34 -5.72
CA ALA A 51 -5.05 -16.67 -5.17
C ALA A 51 -4.02 -17.47 -5.98
N SER A 52 -3.17 -18.24 -5.30
CA SER A 52 -2.35 -19.26 -5.95
C SER A 52 -3.21 -20.45 -6.39
N THR A 53 -2.62 -21.37 -7.16
CA THR A 53 -3.26 -22.63 -7.56
C THR A 53 -3.68 -23.48 -6.35
N ASN A 54 -3.00 -23.33 -5.21
CA ASN A 54 -3.29 -24.01 -3.94
C ASN A 54 -4.22 -23.19 -3.03
N GLN A 55 -4.93 -22.19 -3.57
CA GLN A 55 -5.85 -21.31 -2.85
C GLN A 55 -5.20 -20.46 -1.73
N GLN A 56 -3.87 -20.30 -1.75
CA GLN A 56 -3.21 -19.35 -0.86
C GLN A 56 -3.50 -17.93 -1.35
N LEU A 57 -3.90 -17.04 -0.44
CA LEU A 57 -4.21 -15.65 -0.78
C LEU A 57 -2.98 -14.77 -0.60
N LEU A 58 -2.80 -13.83 -1.53
CA LEU A 58 -1.86 -12.73 -1.43
C LEU A 58 -2.60 -11.42 -1.68
N THR A 59 -2.51 -10.49 -0.73
CA THR A 59 -3.08 -9.14 -0.88
C THR A 59 -1.99 -8.10 -1.06
N ASP A 60 -1.99 -7.35 -2.16
CA ASP A 60 -1.15 -6.16 -2.31
C ASP A 60 -1.92 -4.94 -1.83
N ILE A 61 -1.31 -4.16 -0.94
CA ILE A 61 -1.91 -2.96 -0.35
C ILE A 61 -1.08 -1.76 -0.76
N VAL A 62 -1.66 -0.90 -1.59
CA VAL A 62 -1.07 0.37 -1.98
C VAL A 62 -1.45 1.42 -0.96
N THR A 63 -0.45 1.98 -0.29
CA THR A 63 -0.68 3.20 0.50
C THR A 63 -0.71 4.39 -0.45
N GLY A 64 -1.77 5.19 -0.39
CA GLY A 64 -1.87 6.42 -1.19
C GLY A 64 -0.65 7.33 -0.97
N SER A 65 -0.30 8.13 -1.98
CA SER A 65 0.89 8.99 -1.88
C SER A 65 0.71 10.06 -0.82
N PHE A 66 1.70 10.21 0.04
CA PHE A 66 1.75 11.31 1.01
C PHE A 66 1.71 12.69 0.33
N ALA A 67 2.36 12.81 -0.83
CA ALA A 67 2.46 14.08 -1.56
C ALA A 67 1.22 14.42 -2.40
N SER A 68 0.23 13.53 -2.46
CA SER A 68 -1.01 13.72 -3.20
C SER A 68 -2.19 13.78 -2.25
N TYR A 69 -3.16 14.65 -2.49
CA TYR A 69 -4.38 14.70 -1.67
C TYR A 69 -5.07 13.31 -1.60
N PRO A 70 -5.55 12.86 -0.44
CA PRO A 70 -5.57 13.52 0.88
C PRO A 70 -4.37 13.22 1.79
N SER A 71 -3.20 12.90 1.23
CA SER A 71 -1.93 12.67 1.94
C SER A 71 -1.97 11.47 2.87
N TYR A 72 -2.11 10.28 2.29
CA TYR A 72 -2.24 9.04 3.07
C TYR A 72 -0.96 8.62 3.78
N ILE A 73 -1.14 8.03 4.96
CA ILE A 73 -0.16 7.20 5.66
C ILE A 73 -0.79 5.83 5.99
N GLY A 74 0.04 4.79 6.06
CA GLY A 74 -0.37 3.44 6.45
C GLY A 74 0.05 3.13 7.88
N LYS A 75 -0.91 2.83 8.75
CA LYS A 75 -0.68 2.33 10.11
C LYS A 75 -0.76 0.82 10.12
N ILE A 76 0.24 0.18 10.71
CA ILE A 76 0.27 -1.28 10.91
C ILE A 76 0.25 -1.54 12.40
N SER A 77 -0.71 -2.33 12.84
CA SER A 77 -0.86 -2.76 14.22
C SER A 77 -0.62 -4.26 14.32
N PHE A 78 0.23 -4.65 15.26
CA PHE A 78 0.52 -6.06 15.55
C PHE A 78 -0.16 -6.44 16.87
N THR A 79 -0.81 -7.59 16.85
CA THR A 79 -1.29 -8.29 18.05
C THR A 79 -0.67 -9.68 18.04
N ASP A 80 -0.83 -10.42 19.13
CA ASP A 80 -0.30 -11.79 19.22
C ASP A 80 -0.83 -12.71 18.10
N ASN A 81 -2.02 -12.43 17.56
CA ASN A 81 -2.72 -13.31 16.62
C ASN A 81 -3.01 -12.68 15.25
N ALA A 82 -2.75 -11.38 15.06
CA ALA A 82 -3.17 -10.67 13.87
C ALA A 82 -2.30 -9.46 13.56
N ILE A 83 -2.20 -9.16 12.26
CA ILE A 83 -1.65 -7.92 11.73
C ILE A 83 -2.81 -7.15 11.10
N ALA A 84 -3.02 -5.91 11.51
CA ALA A 84 -4.02 -5.02 10.94
C ALA A 84 -3.34 -3.86 10.20
N TYR A 85 -3.86 -3.50 9.03
CA TYR A 85 -3.45 -2.33 8.28
C TYR A 85 -4.60 -1.33 8.18
N GLN A 86 -4.32 -0.06 8.42
CA GLN A 86 -5.26 1.04 8.24
C GLN A 86 -4.58 2.18 7.48
N ALA A 87 -5.16 2.56 6.34
CA ALA A 87 -4.78 3.79 5.65
C ALA A 87 -5.59 4.96 6.21
N GLU A 88 -4.93 6.06 6.52
CA GLU A 88 -5.58 7.30 6.97
C GLU A 88 -4.96 8.51 6.28
N PRO A 89 -5.77 9.52 5.90
CA PRO A 89 -5.24 10.79 5.45
C PRO A 89 -4.59 11.52 6.62
N LEU A 90 -3.39 12.06 6.42
CA LEU A 90 -2.77 12.92 7.42
C LEU A 90 -3.47 14.29 7.39
N ALA A 91 -4.13 14.65 8.49
CA ALA A 91 -4.65 16.00 8.67
C ALA A 91 -3.48 16.99 8.75
N MET A 92 -3.18 17.67 7.64
CA MET A 92 -2.14 18.70 7.61
C MET A 92 -2.50 19.92 8.48
N THR A 93 -3.80 20.16 8.72
CA THR A 93 -4.27 21.21 9.63
C THR A 93 -3.77 20.99 11.06
N ASP A 94 -3.76 19.74 11.54
CA ASP A 94 -3.33 19.42 12.90
C ASP A 94 -1.81 19.64 13.05
N ASN A 95 -1.03 19.36 12.00
CA ASN A 95 0.42 19.59 11.98
C ASN A 95 0.79 21.07 11.92
N ALA A 96 0.02 21.90 11.19
CA ALA A 96 0.25 23.35 11.14
C ALA A 96 -0.08 24.04 12.47
N ILE A 97 -1.16 23.60 13.15
CA ILE A 97 -1.57 24.10 14.46
C ILE A 97 -0.57 23.68 15.55
N THR A 98 -0.06 22.44 15.49
CA THR A 98 0.93 21.94 16.48
C THR A 98 2.30 22.60 16.34
N ASN A 99 2.69 23.01 15.12
CA ASN A 99 3.98 23.65 14.86
C ASN A 99 3.93 25.19 14.82
N SER A 100 2.81 25.81 15.23
CA SER A 100 2.62 27.28 15.21
C SER A 100 3.00 27.93 13.87
N ILE A 101 2.82 27.23 12.75
CA ILE A 101 3.02 27.82 11.41
C ILE A 101 1.74 28.57 11.02
N ILE A 102 1.38 29.54 11.85
CA ILE A 102 0.45 30.60 11.53
C ILE A 102 1.33 31.80 11.21
N ASN A 103 1.54 32.04 9.92
CA ASN A 103 1.94 33.37 9.46
C ASN A 103 0.64 34.10 9.11
N PRO A 104 0.07 34.92 10.00
CA PRO A 104 -1.05 35.78 9.62
C PRO A 104 -0.51 36.80 8.62
N GLN A 105 -0.99 36.74 7.38
CA GLN A 105 -1.00 37.90 6.49
C GLN A 105 -2.11 38.85 6.96
#